data_AF-A0A1V9YN25-F1
#
_entry.id   AF-A0A1V9YN25-F1
#
_cell.length_a   1.000
_cell.length_b   1.000
_cell.length_c   1.000
_cell.angle_alpha   90.00
_cell.angle_beta   90.00
_cell.angle_gamma   90.00
#
_symmetry.space_group_name_H-M   'P 1'
#
loop_
_entity.id
_entity.type
_entity.pdbx_description
1 polymer ?
#
loop_
_entity_poly.entity_id
_entity_poly.type
_entity_poly.pdbx_seq_one_letter_code
_entity_poly.pdbx_strand_id
1 'polypeptide(L)'
;MMWLKVLLFCAAAAARQPLDGGVEYPLRLDGDGSKPVSQVIEFAGASFITVHFTSVDLPEGASLTLAALDGSQTVEIPDARADLFSETIASDRVMLTYTAPTYTQTRDAVVFAVDKFVAGKPISKLESICGQDESKPTTCYAATEPAKVAASRTVARLVISGRKLCTGWLLGSEGHMMTNWHCIPDVTKATNVQVEFGAHCSTCDDPLNARPLKCTGTKVATDVELVVSSKRHDFALVKLKLKEGTNVTANGFLQLRPSGPVLNETVYIPQHAAGLPQRIAITTEDGKPGAITSLTGKSCDYADVLEQDFIEHRLDTQGGSSGSPIISTADNLVVAIHNCGSIDGCKSDSNGGVRIDNILNFLKAQNITIPKDAIGGEETPQPTTSPATATPSTAPTPTATPSPTSEIPTTEEPKSTTLVPVPSTISPTPSPTQLPVVQIRTKQGKYLSEWNTGLYADVWRGNLNELFEIAEGHIKSVKNGECLDAYKDRYGRAHLHTYPCSAKNKNQRWIVADGKVRHGAHANLCLDVDPTDEDKKAQVWECFDANDNQLFDVVPL
;
A
#
# COMPACT_ATOMS: atom_id res chain seq x y z
N MET A 1 44.56 -27.24 10.97
CA MET A 1 43.76 -26.05 11.33
C MET A 1 43.27 -25.41 10.04
N MET A 2 42.07 -25.77 9.59
CA MET A 2 41.46 -25.24 8.37
C MET A 2 40.20 -24.49 8.81
N TRP A 3 40.20 -23.17 8.62
CA TRP A 3 39.14 -22.28 9.07
C TRP A 3 37.90 -22.44 8.20
N LEU A 4 36.81 -22.90 8.80
CA LEU A 4 35.48 -22.94 8.20
C LEU A 4 34.87 -21.53 8.30
N LYS A 5 34.83 -20.79 7.17
CA LYS A 5 34.06 -19.54 7.09
C LYS A 5 32.58 -19.91 6.94
N VAL A 6 31.83 -19.81 8.04
CA VAL A 6 30.37 -19.81 8.02
C VAL A 6 29.92 -18.47 7.43
N LEU A 7 29.37 -18.49 6.21
CA LEU A 7 28.61 -17.37 5.67
C LEU A 7 27.27 -17.33 6.39
N LEU A 8 27.13 -16.41 7.34
CA LEU A 8 25.87 -16.07 7.96
C LEU A 8 25.05 -15.28 6.93
N PHE A 9 24.10 -15.94 6.26
CA PHE A 9 23.07 -15.24 5.50
C PHE A 9 22.14 -14.54 6.51
N CYS A 10 22.39 -13.26 6.78
CA CYS A 10 21.37 -12.39 7.36
C CYS A 10 20.29 -12.17 6.30
N ALA A 11 19.30 -13.04 6.25
CA ALA A 11 18.01 -12.68 5.67
C ALA A 11 17.45 -11.54 6.53
N ALA A 12 17.54 -10.31 6.04
CA ALA A 12 16.77 -9.21 6.60
C ALA A 12 15.29 -9.57 6.40
N ALA A 13 14.61 -9.94 7.48
CA ALA A 13 13.17 -10.19 7.46
C ALA A 13 12.48 -8.87 7.07
N ALA A 14 11.85 -8.83 5.90
CA ALA A 14 11.02 -7.71 5.50
C ALA A 14 9.76 -7.72 6.38
N ALA A 15 9.50 -6.64 7.12
CA ALA A 15 8.29 -6.48 7.91
C ALA A 15 7.06 -6.62 7.00
N ARG A 16 5.99 -7.26 7.50
CA ARG A 16 4.74 -7.40 6.74
C ARG A 16 4.24 -6.02 6.31
N GLN A 17 3.79 -5.97 5.06
CA GLN A 17 3.31 -4.76 4.41
C GLN A 17 1.78 -4.80 4.37
N PRO A 18 1.11 -3.62 4.31
CA PRO A 18 -0.30 -3.56 3.97
C PRO A 18 -0.62 -4.37 2.73
N LEU A 19 -1.85 -4.89 2.68
CA LEU A 19 -2.30 -5.67 1.53
C LEU A 19 -2.19 -4.85 0.26
N ASP A 20 -1.55 -5.42 -0.75
CA ASP A 20 -1.38 -4.78 -2.03
C ASP A 20 -2.53 -5.10 -2.97
N GLY A 21 -3.46 -4.16 -3.12
CA GLY A 21 -4.64 -4.29 -3.97
C GLY A 21 -4.44 -3.84 -5.42
N GLY A 22 -3.24 -3.36 -5.80
CA GLY A 22 -3.00 -2.79 -7.13
C GLY A 22 -1.58 -2.97 -7.65
N VAL A 23 -1.41 -2.67 -8.93
CA VAL A 23 -0.13 -2.67 -9.64
C VAL A 23 0.10 -1.28 -10.22
N GLU A 24 1.31 -0.73 -10.04
CA GLU A 24 1.72 0.54 -10.62
C GLU A 24 2.16 0.35 -12.08
N TYR A 25 1.65 1.19 -12.96
CA TYR A 25 1.99 1.26 -14.39
C TYR A 25 2.54 2.65 -14.70
N PRO A 26 3.72 2.77 -15.33
CA PRO A 26 4.26 4.06 -15.70
C PRO A 26 3.37 4.74 -16.74
N LEU A 27 3.16 6.04 -16.58
CA LEU A 27 2.40 6.89 -17.49
C LEU A 27 2.96 8.30 -17.41
N ARG A 28 3.63 8.78 -18.45
CA ARG A 28 4.08 10.17 -18.51
C ARG A 28 3.04 11.00 -19.23
N LEU A 29 2.43 11.93 -18.52
CA LEU A 29 1.42 12.81 -19.09
C LEU A 29 1.41 14.15 -18.35
N ASP A 30 1.81 15.19 -19.07
CA ASP A 30 1.95 16.53 -18.52
C ASP A 30 1.06 17.52 -19.28
N GLY A 31 0.50 18.48 -18.56
CA GLY A 31 -0.18 19.63 -19.13
C GLY A 31 0.60 20.92 -18.86
N ASP A 32 0.74 21.78 -19.86
CA ASP A 32 1.42 23.08 -19.77
C ASP A 32 0.44 24.27 -19.78
N GLY A 33 -0.85 24.00 -19.68
CA GLY A 33 -1.91 25.02 -19.69
C GLY A 33 -2.19 25.63 -21.07
N SER A 34 -1.47 25.24 -22.13
CA SER A 34 -1.59 25.84 -23.48
C SER A 34 -2.84 25.41 -24.25
N LYS A 35 -3.51 24.33 -23.82
CA LYS A 35 -4.69 23.74 -24.47
C LYS A 35 -5.44 22.82 -23.48
N PRO A 36 -6.72 22.49 -23.75
CA PRO A 36 -7.40 21.45 -22.98
C PRO A 36 -6.71 20.10 -23.15
N VAL A 37 -6.79 19.24 -22.13
CA VAL A 37 -6.33 17.85 -22.19
C VAL A 37 -7.52 16.92 -21.97
N SER A 38 -7.59 15.86 -22.76
CA SER A 38 -8.53 14.76 -22.60
C SER A 38 -7.78 13.47 -22.93
N GLN A 39 -7.49 12.67 -21.91
CA GLN A 39 -6.69 11.45 -22.04
C GLN A 39 -7.41 10.29 -21.36
N VAL A 40 -7.66 9.22 -22.11
CA VAL A 40 -8.13 7.96 -21.54
C VAL A 40 -6.94 7.23 -20.92
N ILE A 41 -7.12 6.77 -19.69
CA ILE A 41 -6.22 5.89 -18.96
C ILE A 41 -7.02 4.61 -18.72
N GLU A 42 -6.53 3.48 -19.23
CA GLU A 42 -7.24 2.22 -19.17
C GLU A 42 -6.33 1.05 -18.83
N PHE A 43 -6.91 0.07 -18.15
CA PHE A 43 -6.32 -1.24 -17.97
C PHE A 43 -7.45 -2.26 -17.90
N ALA A 44 -7.63 -3.03 -18.98
CA ALA A 44 -8.78 -3.92 -19.11
C ALA A 44 -8.91 -4.88 -17.92
N GLY A 45 -10.10 -4.92 -17.31
CA GLY A 45 -10.38 -5.81 -16.18
C GLY A 45 -9.83 -5.33 -14.82
N ALA A 46 -9.27 -4.11 -14.74
CA ALA A 46 -8.93 -3.52 -13.46
C ALA A 46 -10.17 -3.34 -12.58
N SER A 47 -10.06 -3.62 -11.29
CA SER A 47 -11.17 -3.41 -10.34
C SER A 47 -11.37 -1.93 -9.99
N PHE A 48 -10.32 -1.13 -10.13
CA PHE A 48 -10.30 0.32 -10.00
C PHE A 48 -9.09 0.93 -10.71
N ILE A 49 -9.11 2.24 -10.94
CA ILE A 49 -7.96 3.04 -11.34
C ILE A 49 -7.76 4.21 -10.37
N THR A 50 -6.51 4.55 -10.08
CA THR A 50 -6.10 5.82 -9.46
C THR A 50 -4.83 6.31 -10.14
N VAL A 51 -4.67 7.62 -10.27
CA VAL A 51 -3.55 8.24 -10.99
C VAL A 51 -2.67 8.97 -10.00
N HIS A 52 -1.35 8.84 -10.15
CA HIS A 52 -0.39 9.59 -9.36
C HIS A 52 0.00 10.86 -10.09
N PHE A 53 -0.09 11.99 -9.38
CA PHE A 53 0.37 13.28 -9.83
C PHE A 53 1.62 13.66 -9.06
N THR A 54 2.69 13.95 -9.78
CA THR A 54 3.93 14.49 -9.17
C THR A 54 3.77 15.97 -8.86
N SER A 55 2.98 16.71 -9.65
CA SER A 55 2.60 18.09 -9.38
C SER A 55 1.22 18.42 -9.97
N VAL A 56 0.50 19.30 -9.29
CA VAL A 56 -0.75 19.94 -9.73
C VAL A 56 -0.71 21.40 -9.24
N ASP A 57 -0.68 22.32 -10.20
CA ASP A 57 -0.62 23.78 -10.01
C ASP A 57 -1.49 24.43 -11.09
N LEU A 58 -2.80 24.44 -10.83
CA LEU A 58 -3.84 24.86 -11.75
C LEU A 58 -4.04 26.38 -11.70
N PRO A 59 -4.15 27.06 -12.85
CA PRO A 59 -4.47 28.47 -12.86
C PRO A 59 -5.91 28.71 -12.35
N GLU A 60 -6.18 29.93 -11.88
CA GLU A 60 -7.50 30.29 -11.33
C GLU A 60 -8.64 29.97 -12.30
N GLY A 61 -9.65 29.25 -11.79
CA GLY A 61 -10.82 28.82 -12.56
C GLY A 61 -10.59 27.62 -13.48
N ALA A 62 -9.38 27.07 -13.55
CA ALA A 62 -9.12 25.81 -14.23
C ALA A 62 -9.56 24.60 -13.39
N SER A 63 -9.78 23.47 -14.07
CA SER A 63 -10.18 22.22 -13.46
C SER A 63 -9.40 21.05 -14.04
N LEU A 64 -9.11 20.08 -13.17
CA LEU A 64 -8.51 18.81 -13.51
C LEU A 64 -9.37 17.70 -12.88
N THR A 65 -9.91 16.81 -13.70
CA THR A 65 -10.82 15.76 -13.23
C THR A 65 -10.45 14.40 -13.81
N LEU A 66 -10.75 13.36 -13.05
CA LEU A 66 -10.79 11.98 -13.51
C LEU A 66 -12.23 11.49 -13.47
N ALA A 67 -12.75 11.00 -14.57
CA ALA A 67 -14.11 10.46 -14.63
C ALA A 67 -14.10 9.02 -15.17
N ALA A 68 -14.90 8.13 -14.59
CA ALA A 68 -15.24 6.87 -15.23
C ALA A 68 -15.93 7.15 -16.56
N LEU A 69 -15.61 6.38 -17.61
CA LEU A 69 -16.18 6.63 -18.94
C LEU A 69 -17.70 6.40 -19.03
N ASP A 70 -18.25 5.62 -18.11
CA ASP A 70 -19.69 5.39 -17.97
C ASP A 70 -20.41 6.51 -17.18
N GLY A 71 -19.67 7.51 -16.70
CA GLY A 71 -20.18 8.61 -15.88
C GLY A 71 -20.55 8.21 -14.45
N SER A 72 -20.24 6.99 -14.01
CA SER A 72 -20.61 6.48 -12.68
C SER A 72 -19.92 7.20 -11.53
N GLN A 73 -18.73 7.75 -11.78
CA GLN A 73 -17.92 8.43 -10.78
C GLN A 73 -17.02 9.48 -11.43
N THR A 74 -16.93 10.64 -10.80
CA THR A 74 -15.99 11.71 -11.15
C THR A 74 -15.27 12.17 -9.90
N VAL A 75 -13.97 12.42 -10.03
CA VAL A 75 -13.06 12.88 -8.98
C VAL A 75 -12.41 14.16 -9.46
N GLU A 76 -12.51 15.23 -8.67
CA GLU A 76 -11.73 16.44 -8.90
C GLU A 76 -10.35 16.29 -8.26
N ILE A 77 -9.32 16.73 -8.97
CA ILE A 77 -7.95 16.72 -8.48
C ILE A 77 -7.69 18.07 -7.80
N PRO A 78 -7.37 18.08 -6.50
CA PRO A 78 -7.13 19.31 -5.78
C PRO A 78 -5.89 20.04 -6.31
N ASP A 79 -6.01 21.35 -6.41
CA ASP A 79 -4.93 22.26 -6.76
C ASP A 79 -3.86 22.36 -5.65
N ALA A 80 -2.67 22.85 -6.02
CA ALA A 80 -1.52 23.09 -5.15
C ALA A 80 -1.10 21.83 -4.37
N ARG A 81 -1.02 20.70 -5.09
CA ARG A 81 -0.63 19.40 -4.54
C ARG A 81 0.54 18.81 -5.33
N ALA A 82 1.41 18.09 -4.62
CA ALA A 82 2.48 17.30 -5.18
C ALA A 82 2.45 15.91 -4.57
N ASP A 83 2.99 14.92 -5.29
CA ASP A 83 3.03 13.52 -4.89
C ASP A 83 1.68 12.99 -4.37
N LEU A 84 0.65 13.11 -5.20
CA LEU A 84 -0.74 12.81 -4.86
C LEU A 84 -1.28 11.66 -5.69
N PHE A 85 -1.81 10.63 -5.04
CA PHE A 85 -2.74 9.71 -5.69
C PHE A 85 -4.16 10.27 -5.70
N SER A 86 -4.81 10.25 -6.87
CA SER A 86 -6.24 10.55 -6.99
C SER A 86 -7.07 9.58 -6.16
N GLU A 87 -8.32 9.93 -5.87
CA GLU A 87 -9.27 8.95 -5.36
C GLU A 87 -9.40 7.77 -6.32
N THR A 88 -9.59 6.56 -5.76
CA THR A 88 -9.87 5.38 -6.59
C THR A 88 -11.21 5.53 -7.29
N ILE A 89 -11.21 5.24 -8.59
CA ILE A 89 -12.40 5.17 -9.42
C ILE A 89 -12.67 3.70 -9.71
N ALA A 90 -13.87 3.20 -9.39
CA ALA A 90 -14.23 1.79 -9.47
C ALA A 90 -14.53 1.31 -10.91
N SER A 91 -13.67 1.68 -11.85
CA SER A 91 -13.72 1.44 -13.30
C SER A 91 -12.37 0.93 -13.81
N ASP A 92 -12.37 0.24 -14.94
CA ASP A 92 -11.18 -0.21 -15.65
C ASP A 92 -10.71 0.78 -16.73
N ARG A 93 -11.45 1.89 -16.91
CA ARG A 93 -11.14 3.02 -17.78
C ARG A 93 -11.56 4.34 -17.15
N VAL A 94 -10.68 5.34 -17.19
CA VAL A 94 -10.95 6.70 -16.71
C VAL A 94 -10.49 7.74 -17.71
N MET A 95 -11.19 8.86 -17.79
CA MET A 95 -10.81 10.03 -18.58
C MET A 95 -10.19 11.07 -17.66
N LEU A 96 -8.92 11.42 -17.89
CA LEU A 96 -8.32 12.62 -17.34
C LEU A 96 -8.69 13.82 -18.22
N THR A 97 -9.29 14.84 -17.61
CA THR A 97 -9.73 16.05 -18.30
C THR A 97 -9.17 17.29 -17.63
N TYR A 98 -8.44 18.11 -18.38
CA TYR A 98 -8.02 19.45 -17.98
C TYR A 98 -8.76 20.50 -18.81
N THR A 99 -9.37 21.47 -18.14
CA THR A 99 -9.98 22.64 -18.80
C THR A 99 -9.61 23.92 -18.06
N ALA A 100 -9.54 25.03 -18.79
CA ALA A 100 -9.27 26.35 -18.23
C ALA A 100 -10.13 27.43 -18.91
N PRO A 101 -10.42 28.56 -18.22
CA PRO A 101 -11.12 29.68 -18.84
C PRO A 101 -10.33 30.29 -20.01
N THR A 102 -9.01 30.30 -19.87
CA THR A 102 -8.07 30.75 -20.89
C THR A 102 -6.87 29.81 -20.94
N TYR A 103 -6.44 29.48 -22.15
CA TYR A 103 -5.28 28.62 -22.37
C TYR A 103 -4.07 29.47 -22.75
N THR A 104 -3.13 29.59 -21.82
CA THR A 104 -1.91 30.36 -22.01
C THR A 104 -0.73 29.54 -21.56
N GLN A 105 0.24 29.34 -22.45
CA GLN A 105 1.50 28.71 -22.08
C GLN A 105 2.35 29.72 -21.29
N THR A 106 2.48 29.51 -19.99
CA THR A 106 3.49 30.20 -19.18
C THR A 106 4.82 29.49 -19.38
N ARG A 107 5.87 30.26 -19.68
CA ARG A 107 7.22 29.70 -19.91
C ARG A 107 7.64 28.98 -18.61
N ASP A 108 7.92 27.68 -18.73
CA ASP A 108 8.32 26.75 -17.66
C ASP A 108 7.21 26.26 -16.71
N ALA A 109 5.92 26.50 -17.01
CA ALA A 109 4.82 26.00 -16.17
C ALA A 109 4.30 24.64 -16.62
N VAL A 110 4.36 23.66 -15.72
CA VAL A 110 3.63 22.39 -15.82
C VAL A 110 2.45 22.48 -14.85
N VAL A 111 1.24 22.65 -15.38
CA VAL A 111 0.02 22.82 -14.56
C VAL A 111 -0.43 21.50 -13.93
N PHE A 112 -0.06 20.37 -14.54
CA PHE A 112 -0.09 19.06 -13.88
C PHE A 112 0.92 18.11 -14.52
N ALA A 113 1.44 17.17 -13.74
CA ALA A 113 2.34 16.13 -14.19
C ALA A 113 1.95 14.76 -13.61
N VAL A 114 1.78 13.77 -14.48
CA VAL A 114 1.50 12.37 -14.14
C VAL A 114 2.71 11.53 -14.52
N ASP A 115 3.14 10.65 -13.61
CA ASP A 115 4.25 9.71 -13.82
C ASP A 115 3.78 8.24 -13.84
N LYS A 116 2.62 7.94 -13.26
CA LYS A 116 2.05 6.59 -13.19
C LYS A 116 0.57 6.58 -12.84
N PHE A 117 -0.04 5.42 -13.05
CA PHE A 117 -1.35 5.07 -12.49
C PHE A 117 -1.30 3.69 -11.84
N VAL A 118 -2.26 3.39 -10.99
CA VAL A 118 -2.46 2.06 -10.40
C VAL A 118 -3.70 1.44 -11.02
N ALA A 119 -3.56 0.20 -11.47
CA ALA A 119 -4.70 -0.65 -11.81
C ALA A 119 -4.95 -1.67 -10.68
N GLY A 120 -6.19 -1.77 -10.24
CA GLY A 120 -6.60 -2.73 -9.23
C GLY A 120 -6.49 -4.18 -9.71
N LYS A 121 -5.85 -5.05 -8.93
CA LYS A 121 -5.67 -6.47 -9.24
C LYS A 121 -6.62 -7.34 -8.41
N PRO A 122 -6.95 -8.57 -8.87
CA PRO A 122 -7.56 -9.56 -8.01
C PRO A 122 -6.67 -9.82 -6.78
N ILE A 123 -7.27 -9.76 -5.60
CA ILE A 123 -6.57 -10.06 -4.34
C ILE A 123 -6.56 -11.57 -4.16
N SER A 124 -5.36 -12.16 -4.13
CA SER A 124 -5.19 -13.57 -3.79
C SER A 124 -5.45 -13.75 -2.30
N LYS A 125 -6.44 -14.58 -1.96
CA LYS A 125 -6.65 -15.08 -0.60
C LYS A 125 -5.46 -15.95 -0.24
N LEU A 126 -4.63 -15.53 0.69
CA LEU A 126 -3.85 -16.41 1.54
C LEU A 126 -3.33 -15.56 2.69
N GLU A 127 -3.36 -16.15 3.89
CA GLU A 127 -2.98 -15.61 5.20
C GLU A 127 -4.17 -15.06 6.00
N SER A 128 -4.34 -15.60 7.22
CA SER A 128 -5.14 -15.13 8.36
C SER A 128 -6.60 -15.53 8.57
N ILE A 129 -7.15 -16.43 7.75
CA ILE A 129 -8.40 -17.14 8.08
C ILE A 129 -8.08 -18.34 8.97
N CYS A 130 -8.75 -18.47 10.11
CA CYS A 130 -8.63 -19.62 11.00
C CYS A 130 -9.62 -20.72 10.61
N GLY A 131 -9.25 -21.55 9.64
CA GLY A 131 -10.14 -22.60 9.10
C GLY A 131 -10.96 -22.10 7.91
N GLN A 132 -12.29 -22.11 8.05
CA GLN A 132 -13.21 -21.45 7.11
C GLN A 132 -13.48 -20.01 7.54
N ASP A 133 -13.79 -19.13 6.57
CA ASP A 133 -14.12 -17.73 6.86
C ASP A 133 -15.53 -17.61 7.42
N GLU A 134 -15.62 -17.41 8.74
CA GLU A 134 -16.86 -17.21 9.50
C GLU A 134 -17.23 -15.73 9.66
N SER A 135 -16.39 -14.81 9.17
CA SER A 135 -16.75 -13.40 9.12
C SER A 135 -17.93 -13.20 8.16
N LYS A 136 -18.83 -12.25 8.46
CA LYS A 136 -19.99 -11.96 7.59
C LYS A 136 -20.07 -10.46 7.28
N PRO A 137 -20.66 -10.07 6.13
CA PRO A 137 -20.98 -8.67 5.88
C PRO A 137 -21.72 -8.04 7.06
N THR A 138 -21.39 -6.79 7.41
CA THR A 138 -21.99 -6.07 8.54
C THR A 138 -23.52 -6.12 8.51
N THR A 139 -24.13 -6.00 7.33
CA THR A 139 -25.58 -6.02 7.14
C THR A 139 -26.24 -7.33 7.56
N CYS A 140 -25.52 -8.46 7.53
CA CYS A 140 -26.04 -9.75 8.00
C CYS A 140 -26.32 -9.76 9.51
N TYR A 141 -25.68 -8.87 10.26
CA TYR A 141 -25.79 -8.77 11.70
C TYR A 141 -26.77 -7.71 12.19
N ALA A 142 -27.43 -6.98 11.28
CA ALA A 142 -28.30 -5.86 11.61
C ALA A 142 -29.42 -6.21 12.61
N ALA A 143 -30.00 -7.41 12.50
CA ALA A 143 -31.08 -7.86 13.38
C ALA A 143 -30.59 -8.56 14.65
N THR A 144 -29.45 -9.25 14.59
CA THR A 144 -28.97 -10.14 15.65
C THR A 144 -27.95 -9.49 16.58
N GLU A 145 -27.21 -8.50 16.09
CA GLU A 145 -26.09 -7.87 16.80
C GLU A 145 -26.08 -6.33 16.61
N PRO A 146 -27.20 -5.63 16.89
CA PRO A 146 -27.36 -4.21 16.56
C PRO A 146 -26.32 -3.31 17.23
N ALA A 147 -25.83 -3.65 18.43
CA ALA A 147 -24.78 -2.90 19.11
C ALA A 147 -23.43 -2.98 18.37
N LYS A 148 -23.05 -4.18 17.88
CA LYS A 148 -21.81 -4.39 17.12
C LYS A 148 -21.88 -3.69 15.76
N VAL A 149 -23.06 -3.70 15.12
CA VAL A 149 -23.31 -2.95 13.87
C VAL A 149 -23.27 -1.43 14.10
N ALA A 150 -23.76 -0.94 15.25
CA ALA A 150 -23.64 0.48 15.58
C ALA A 150 -22.16 0.87 15.77
N ALA A 151 -21.38 0.06 16.50
CA ALA A 151 -19.95 0.29 16.71
C ALA A 151 -19.16 0.23 15.39
N SER A 152 -19.51 -0.65 14.45
CA SER A 152 -18.79 -0.81 13.19
C SER A 152 -18.88 0.42 12.27
N ARG A 153 -19.85 1.34 12.48
CA ARG A 153 -19.96 2.60 11.71
C ARG A 153 -18.74 3.52 11.86
N THR A 154 -17.99 3.34 12.94
CA THR A 154 -16.75 4.06 13.27
C THR A 154 -15.53 3.54 12.51
N VAL A 155 -15.66 2.45 11.76
CA VAL A 155 -14.55 1.77 11.08
C VAL A 155 -14.53 2.15 9.60
N ALA A 156 -13.36 2.55 9.13
CA ALA A 156 -13.09 2.98 7.76
C ALA A 156 -12.25 1.97 6.98
N ARG A 157 -12.52 1.90 5.68
CA ARG A 157 -11.63 1.30 4.68
C ARG A 157 -10.56 2.32 4.30
N LEU A 158 -9.30 1.90 4.27
CA LEU A 158 -8.18 2.75 3.90
C LEU A 158 -7.60 2.31 2.55
N VAL A 159 -7.38 3.29 1.66
CA VAL A 159 -6.54 3.10 0.44
C VAL A 159 -5.34 4.03 0.55
N ILE A 160 -4.15 3.45 0.70
CA ILE A 160 -2.90 4.15 1.01
C ILE A 160 -1.99 4.09 -0.22
N SER A 161 -1.43 5.23 -0.61
CA SER A 161 -0.62 5.39 -1.83
C SER A 161 -1.27 4.71 -3.06
N GLY A 162 -2.58 4.90 -3.22
CA GLY A 162 -3.37 4.40 -4.33
C GLY A 162 -3.60 2.88 -4.41
N ARG A 163 -2.92 2.06 -3.62
CA ARG A 163 -2.96 0.58 -3.81
C ARG A 163 -2.97 -0.26 -2.54
N LYS A 164 -2.47 0.29 -1.43
CA LYS A 164 -2.34 -0.45 -0.18
C LYS A 164 -3.64 -0.39 0.61
N LEU A 165 -4.10 -1.52 1.13
CA LEU A 165 -5.37 -1.65 1.82
C LEU A 165 -5.12 -1.94 3.31
N CYS A 166 -5.80 -1.17 4.15
CA CYS A 166 -5.84 -1.34 5.60
C CYS A 166 -7.23 -0.97 6.14
N THR A 167 -7.41 -1.14 7.44
CA THR A 167 -8.56 -0.68 8.20
C THR A 167 -8.11 0.41 9.19
N GLY A 168 -8.97 1.40 9.42
CA GLY A 168 -8.79 2.40 10.47
C GLY A 168 -10.12 2.65 11.19
N TRP A 169 -10.10 3.39 12.30
CA TRP A 169 -11.32 3.65 13.07
C TRP A 169 -11.23 4.92 13.90
N LEU A 170 -12.37 5.59 14.09
CA LEU A 170 -12.46 6.87 14.80
C LEU A 170 -12.23 6.68 16.31
N LEU A 171 -11.28 7.44 16.85
CA LEU A 171 -10.93 7.45 18.26
C LEU A 171 -11.31 8.78 18.91
N GLY A 172 -12.21 8.72 19.89
CA GLY A 172 -12.71 9.91 20.59
C GLY A 172 -13.51 10.86 19.69
N SER A 173 -13.99 11.95 20.29
CA SER A 173 -14.97 12.85 19.66
C SER A 173 -14.36 13.92 18.75
N GLU A 174 -13.04 13.92 18.59
CA GLU A 174 -12.32 15.01 17.93
C GLU A 174 -11.89 14.66 16.49
N GLY A 175 -12.35 13.55 15.90
CA GLY A 175 -11.99 13.19 14.52
C GLY A 175 -10.56 12.67 14.36
N HIS A 176 -10.01 12.10 15.43
CA HIS A 176 -8.79 11.29 15.33
C HIS A 176 -9.13 9.89 14.84
N MET A 177 -8.17 9.23 14.19
CA MET A 177 -8.30 7.87 13.70
C MET A 177 -7.08 7.06 14.14
N MET A 178 -7.33 5.81 14.51
CA MET A 178 -6.29 4.82 14.82
C MET A 178 -6.17 3.82 13.67
N THR A 179 -4.94 3.40 13.35
CA THR A 179 -4.60 2.28 12.44
C THR A 179 -3.22 1.73 12.82
N ASN A 180 -2.64 0.81 12.03
CA ASN A 180 -1.29 0.31 12.30
C ASN A 180 -0.18 1.25 11.80
N TRP A 181 1.00 1.16 12.42
CA TRP A 181 2.22 1.84 11.93
C TRP A 181 2.58 1.33 10.55
N HIS A 182 2.49 0.01 10.29
CA HIS A 182 2.83 -0.51 8.97
C HIS A 182 1.87 -0.03 7.86
N CYS A 183 0.69 0.49 8.22
CA CYS A 183 -0.22 1.17 7.30
C CYS A 183 0.20 2.63 7.06
N ILE A 184 0.38 3.41 8.14
CA ILE A 184 0.77 4.82 8.08
C ILE A 184 2.02 5.04 8.96
N PRO A 185 3.22 4.70 8.45
CA PRO A 185 4.45 4.79 9.24
C PRO A 185 4.97 6.22 9.35
N ASP A 186 4.66 7.07 8.36
CA ASP A 186 5.28 8.38 8.17
C ASP A 186 4.32 9.38 7.51
N VAL A 187 4.79 10.63 7.41
CA VAL A 187 4.04 11.74 6.83
C VAL A 187 3.77 11.51 5.34
N THR A 188 4.66 10.84 4.59
CA THR A 188 4.46 10.55 3.16
C THR A 188 3.26 9.63 2.93
N LYS A 189 3.04 8.65 3.82
CA LYS A 189 1.83 7.83 3.79
C LYS A 189 0.62 8.58 4.32
N ALA A 190 0.79 9.42 5.33
CA ALA A 190 -0.29 10.24 5.88
C ALA A 190 -0.86 11.26 4.86
N THR A 191 -0.04 11.78 3.94
CA THR A 191 -0.50 12.67 2.87
C THR A 191 -1.12 11.95 1.68
N ASN A 192 -1.10 10.62 1.66
CA ASN A 192 -1.60 9.78 0.57
C ASN A 192 -2.47 8.65 1.11
N VAL A 193 -3.56 8.98 1.79
CA VAL A 193 -4.51 8.01 2.32
C VAL A 193 -5.95 8.44 2.12
N GLN A 194 -6.72 7.60 1.43
CA GLN A 194 -8.15 7.75 1.29
C GLN A 194 -8.84 7.07 2.47
N VAL A 195 -9.66 7.82 3.21
CA VAL A 195 -10.41 7.32 4.37
C VAL A 195 -11.89 7.23 4.01
N GLU A 196 -12.40 6.00 3.91
CA GLU A 196 -13.76 5.73 3.44
C GLU A 196 -14.61 5.08 4.54
N PHE A 197 -15.65 5.79 5.00
CA PHE A 197 -16.61 5.27 5.96
C PHE A 197 -17.89 4.78 5.28
N GLY A 198 -18.57 3.82 5.90
CA GLY A 198 -19.85 3.31 5.38
C GLY A 198 -19.71 2.44 4.13
N ALA A 199 -18.52 1.91 3.86
CA ALA A 199 -18.27 1.01 2.73
C ALA A 199 -18.81 -0.40 3.00
N HIS A 200 -20.13 -0.57 3.02
CA HIS A 200 -20.80 -1.86 3.18
C HIS A 200 -21.98 -1.98 2.21
N CYS A 201 -22.34 -3.20 1.81
CA CYS A 201 -23.47 -3.39 0.91
C CYS A 201 -24.80 -3.22 1.65
N SER A 202 -25.86 -2.89 0.89
CA SER A 202 -27.20 -2.65 1.43
C SER A 202 -27.90 -3.94 1.89
N THR A 203 -27.50 -5.10 1.37
CA THR A 203 -28.05 -6.41 1.75
C THR A 203 -26.93 -7.40 2.10
N CYS A 204 -27.29 -8.41 2.92
CA CYS A 204 -26.36 -9.44 3.38
C CYS A 204 -25.84 -10.32 2.22
N ASP A 205 -26.72 -10.70 1.29
CA ASP A 205 -26.40 -11.62 0.20
C ASP A 205 -25.96 -10.90 -1.10
N ASP A 206 -25.68 -9.60 -1.04
CA ASP A 206 -25.20 -8.84 -2.20
C ASP A 206 -23.89 -9.47 -2.73
N PRO A 207 -23.80 -9.89 -4.00
CA PRO A 207 -22.59 -10.47 -4.56
C PRO A 207 -21.39 -9.51 -4.54
N LEU A 208 -21.63 -8.20 -4.43
CA LEU A 208 -20.57 -7.21 -4.26
C LEU A 208 -19.85 -7.32 -2.91
N ASN A 209 -20.43 -7.98 -1.91
CA ASN A 209 -19.75 -8.29 -0.64
C ASN A 209 -18.47 -9.13 -0.82
N ALA A 210 -18.32 -9.82 -1.96
CA ALA A 210 -17.14 -10.60 -2.31
C ALA A 210 -16.18 -9.86 -3.27
N ARG A 211 -16.37 -8.56 -3.49
CA ARG A 211 -15.60 -7.76 -4.45
C ARG A 211 -14.88 -6.59 -3.75
N PRO A 212 -13.54 -6.55 -3.75
CA PRO A 212 -12.77 -5.46 -3.13
C PRO A 212 -13.17 -4.09 -3.68
N LEU A 213 -13.20 -3.08 -2.81
CA LEU A 213 -13.51 -1.69 -3.15
C LEU A 213 -14.90 -1.43 -3.75
N LYS A 214 -15.80 -2.44 -3.77
CA LYS A 214 -17.22 -2.25 -4.08
C LYS A 214 -18.01 -1.84 -2.83
N CYS A 215 -19.30 -1.59 -3.04
CA CYS A 215 -20.22 -1.00 -2.06
C CYS A 215 -19.60 0.23 -1.40
N THR A 216 -19.32 1.22 -2.24
CA THR A 216 -18.59 2.43 -1.88
C THR A 216 -19.33 3.22 -0.82
N GLY A 217 -18.59 3.68 0.18
CA GLY A 217 -19.05 4.61 1.18
C GLY A 217 -18.65 6.05 0.85
N THR A 218 -18.56 6.88 1.88
CA THR A 218 -18.12 8.27 1.76
C THR A 218 -16.63 8.38 2.05
N LYS A 219 -15.86 8.85 1.07
CA LYS A 219 -14.44 9.20 1.25
C LYS A 219 -14.32 10.57 1.88
N VAL A 220 -14.13 10.62 3.19
CA VAL A 220 -14.15 11.86 3.99
C VAL A 220 -12.80 12.60 4.01
N ALA A 221 -11.70 11.91 3.71
CA ALA A 221 -10.35 12.48 3.67
C ALA A 221 -9.50 11.78 2.60
N THR A 222 -8.55 12.51 2.02
CA THR A 222 -7.52 12.01 1.08
C THR A 222 -6.09 12.26 1.59
N ASP A 223 -5.98 13.01 2.69
CA ASP A 223 -4.79 13.15 3.53
C ASP A 223 -5.20 13.22 5.01
N VAL A 224 -4.26 12.91 5.89
CA VAL A 224 -4.39 13.01 7.35
C VAL A 224 -3.15 13.67 7.91
N GLU A 225 -3.29 14.29 9.08
CA GLU A 225 -2.14 14.74 9.86
C GLU A 225 -1.66 13.58 10.74
N LEU A 226 -0.38 13.24 10.63
CA LEU A 226 0.24 12.23 11.49
C LEU A 226 0.50 12.84 12.88
N VAL A 227 -0.21 12.34 13.91
CA VAL A 227 0.00 12.78 15.31
C VAL A 227 1.19 12.04 15.90
N VAL A 228 1.17 10.70 15.82
CA VAL A 228 2.28 9.84 16.25
C VAL A 228 2.15 8.47 15.59
N SER A 229 3.27 7.84 15.28
CA SER A 229 3.32 6.43 14.90
C SER A 229 4.45 5.73 15.64
N SER A 230 4.30 4.43 15.88
CA SER A 230 5.27 3.64 16.62
C SER A 230 5.39 2.25 16.03
N LYS A 231 6.52 1.97 15.38
CA LYS A 231 6.88 0.64 14.87
C LYS A 231 6.84 -0.43 15.95
N ARG A 232 7.35 -0.10 17.13
CA ARG A 232 7.43 -0.97 18.31
C ARG A 232 6.07 -1.46 18.81
N HIS A 233 5.03 -0.66 18.61
CA HIS A 233 3.67 -0.94 19.08
C HIS A 233 2.70 -1.11 17.90
N ASP A 234 3.24 -1.18 16.70
CA ASP A 234 2.57 -1.21 15.40
C ASP A 234 1.27 -0.40 15.33
N PHE A 235 1.28 0.86 15.78
CA PHE A 235 0.11 1.75 15.68
C PHE A 235 0.49 3.11 15.12
N ALA A 236 -0.50 3.77 14.53
CA ALA A 236 -0.47 5.16 14.12
C ALA A 236 -1.76 5.85 14.57
N LEU A 237 -1.60 6.96 15.29
CA LEU A 237 -2.66 7.90 15.61
C LEU A 237 -2.55 9.08 14.63
N VAL A 238 -3.64 9.35 13.92
CA VAL A 238 -3.72 10.43 12.94
C VAL A 238 -4.94 11.29 13.18
N LYS A 239 -4.93 12.52 12.66
CA LYS A 239 -6.07 13.43 12.66
C LYS A 239 -6.59 13.57 11.23
N LEU A 240 -7.88 13.36 11.04
CA LEU A 240 -8.48 13.46 9.70
C LEU A 240 -8.49 14.92 9.22
N LYS A 241 -8.00 15.16 8.00
CA LYS A 241 -8.24 16.41 7.28
C LYS A 241 -9.48 16.23 6.41
N LEU A 242 -10.62 16.59 6.99
CA LEU A 242 -11.91 16.37 6.34
C LEU A 242 -12.02 17.22 5.06
N LYS A 243 -12.54 16.61 4.01
CA LYS A 243 -12.94 17.34 2.81
C LYS A 243 -14.06 18.31 3.13
N GLU A 244 -14.12 19.40 2.37
CA GLU A 244 -15.22 20.35 2.48
C GLU A 244 -16.58 19.64 2.32
N GLY A 245 -17.54 20.02 3.15
CA GLY A 245 -18.88 19.42 3.17
C GLY A 245 -18.99 18.02 3.79
N THR A 246 -17.88 17.44 4.27
CA THR A 246 -17.90 16.13 4.98
C THR A 246 -17.86 16.29 6.49
N ASN A 247 -18.49 15.35 7.21
CA ASN A 247 -18.44 15.25 8.66
C ASN A 247 -18.46 13.77 9.09
N VAL A 248 -17.73 13.45 10.15
CA VAL A 248 -17.63 12.11 10.75
C VAL A 248 -18.37 11.98 12.07
N THR A 249 -18.97 13.05 12.62
CA THR A 249 -19.73 12.97 13.90
C THR A 249 -20.84 11.92 13.85
N ALA A 250 -21.51 11.76 12.70
CA ALA A 250 -22.59 10.79 12.52
C ALA A 250 -22.12 9.33 12.58
N ASN A 251 -20.82 9.07 12.39
CA ASN A 251 -20.22 7.75 12.51
C ASN A 251 -20.03 7.32 13.97
N GLY A 252 -20.06 8.26 14.91
CA GLY A 252 -19.66 8.02 16.30
C GLY A 252 -18.14 7.88 16.45
N PHE A 253 -17.72 7.31 17.57
CA PHE A 253 -16.31 7.01 17.85
C PHE A 253 -16.21 5.80 18.77
N LEU A 254 -15.05 5.15 18.76
CA LEU A 254 -14.71 4.13 19.74
C LEU A 254 -13.88 4.72 20.88
N GLN A 255 -13.86 3.99 21.99
CA GLN A 255 -13.10 4.32 23.17
C GLN A 255 -12.17 3.17 23.53
N LEU A 256 -10.99 3.51 24.06
CA LEU A 256 -9.99 2.55 24.53
C LEU A 256 -10.37 2.09 25.92
N ARG A 257 -10.14 0.80 26.22
CA ARG A 257 -10.24 0.29 27.59
C ARG A 257 -8.90 0.45 28.32
N PRO A 258 -8.81 1.29 29.38
CA PRO A 258 -7.54 1.50 30.10
C PRO A 258 -6.93 0.25 30.72
N SER A 259 -7.76 -0.67 31.17
CA SER A 259 -7.32 -1.92 31.79
C SER A 259 -6.79 -2.95 30.77
N GLY A 260 -6.95 -2.71 29.47
CA GLY A 260 -6.50 -3.63 28.43
C GLY A 260 -7.38 -4.89 28.28
N PRO A 261 -6.90 -5.87 27.51
CA PRO A 261 -7.59 -7.14 27.30
C PRO A 261 -7.49 -8.08 28.51
N VAL A 262 -8.51 -8.92 28.67
CA VAL A 262 -8.63 -9.97 29.67
C VAL A 262 -8.65 -11.33 28.98
N LEU A 263 -7.88 -12.29 29.51
CA LEU A 263 -7.83 -13.64 28.96
C LEU A 263 -9.23 -14.28 28.96
N ASN A 264 -9.58 -14.94 27.85
CA ASN A 264 -10.88 -15.59 27.59
C ASN A 264 -12.08 -14.63 27.47
N GLU A 265 -11.90 -13.31 27.50
CA GLU A 265 -13.02 -12.41 27.22
C GLU A 265 -13.45 -12.52 25.75
N THR A 266 -14.74 -12.39 25.50
CA THR A 266 -15.29 -12.46 24.15
C THR A 266 -15.12 -11.14 23.42
N VAL A 267 -14.67 -11.22 22.17
CA VAL A 267 -14.35 -10.07 21.33
C VAL A 267 -15.00 -10.20 19.95
N TYR A 268 -15.08 -9.09 19.23
CA TYR A 268 -15.47 -9.04 17.83
C TYR A 268 -14.61 -8.02 17.07
N ILE A 269 -14.51 -8.21 15.75
CA ILE A 269 -13.62 -7.41 14.90
C ILE A 269 -14.39 -6.90 13.66
N PRO A 270 -14.86 -5.63 13.68
CA PRO A 270 -15.31 -4.96 12.48
C PRO A 270 -14.10 -4.54 11.61
N GLN A 271 -14.15 -4.85 10.31
CA GLN A 271 -12.98 -4.79 9.44
C GLN A 271 -13.29 -4.69 7.95
N HIS A 272 -12.29 -4.29 7.16
CA HIS A 272 -12.29 -4.38 5.70
C HIS A 272 -11.27 -5.42 5.21
N ALA A 273 -11.48 -6.67 5.63
CA ALA A 273 -10.71 -7.83 5.17
C ALA A 273 -10.68 -7.89 3.63
N ALA A 274 -9.48 -8.06 3.05
CA ALA A 274 -9.21 -8.01 1.62
C ALA A 274 -9.71 -6.75 0.88
N GLY A 275 -9.90 -5.62 1.58
CA GLY A 275 -10.51 -4.41 1.03
C GLY A 275 -11.99 -4.58 0.63
N LEU A 276 -12.63 -5.66 1.07
CA LEU A 276 -14.04 -5.94 0.81
C LEU A 276 -14.95 -4.90 1.49
N PRO A 277 -16.24 -4.85 1.11
CA PRO A 277 -17.27 -4.23 1.93
C PRO A 277 -17.19 -4.72 3.38
N GLN A 278 -17.52 -3.85 4.33
CA GLN A 278 -17.28 -4.09 5.76
C GLN A 278 -17.85 -5.42 6.23
N ARG A 279 -17.03 -6.16 6.97
CA ARG A 279 -17.38 -7.43 7.60
C ARG A 279 -17.16 -7.34 9.10
N ILE A 280 -17.87 -8.16 9.86
CA ILE A 280 -17.63 -8.35 11.29
C ILE A 280 -17.28 -9.82 11.52
N ALA A 281 -16.15 -10.08 12.16
CA ALA A 281 -15.83 -11.40 12.69
C ALA A 281 -16.33 -11.46 14.15
N ILE A 282 -17.25 -12.39 14.43
CA ILE A 282 -17.88 -12.55 15.76
C ILE A 282 -17.69 -13.98 16.28
N THR A 283 -17.66 -14.97 15.38
CA THR A 283 -17.60 -16.39 15.72
C THR A 283 -16.35 -17.07 15.16
N THR A 284 -15.93 -18.15 15.79
CA THR A 284 -14.91 -19.08 15.30
C THR A 284 -15.55 -20.24 14.52
N GLU A 285 -14.74 -21.06 13.86
CA GLU A 285 -15.17 -22.21 13.02
C GLU A 285 -16.13 -23.19 13.73
N ASP A 286 -16.04 -23.34 15.05
CA ASP A 286 -16.94 -24.16 15.86
C ASP A 286 -18.24 -23.46 16.27
N GLY A 287 -18.52 -22.28 15.71
CA GLY A 287 -19.71 -21.47 15.97
C GLY A 287 -19.71 -20.76 17.33
N LYS A 288 -18.62 -20.83 18.09
CA LYS A 288 -18.49 -20.14 19.38
C LYS A 288 -18.14 -18.67 19.18
N PRO A 289 -18.47 -17.79 20.16
CA PRO A 289 -17.96 -16.43 20.16
C PRO A 289 -16.44 -16.41 20.13
N GLY A 290 -15.86 -15.50 19.33
CA GLY A 290 -14.43 -15.23 19.36
C GLY A 290 -14.00 -14.72 20.74
N ALA A 291 -12.80 -15.11 21.16
CA ALA A 291 -12.23 -14.71 22.43
C ALA A 291 -10.73 -14.47 22.34
N ILE A 292 -10.20 -13.74 23.32
CA ILE A 292 -8.76 -13.62 23.56
C ILE A 292 -8.23 -14.95 24.08
N THR A 293 -7.37 -15.61 23.33
CA THR A 293 -6.81 -16.95 23.66
C THR A 293 -5.47 -16.88 24.39
N SER A 294 -4.76 -15.75 24.27
CA SER A 294 -3.53 -15.48 25.00
C SER A 294 -3.34 -13.98 25.23
N LEU A 295 -2.68 -13.61 26.33
CA LEU A 295 -2.24 -12.24 26.64
C LEU A 295 -0.75 -12.01 26.36
N THR A 296 -0.10 -13.02 25.79
CA THR A 296 1.28 -12.97 25.32
C THR A 296 1.39 -13.77 24.03
N GLY A 297 2.12 -13.29 23.04
CA GLY A 297 2.31 -14.06 21.82
C GLY A 297 3.27 -13.37 20.87
N LYS A 298 3.80 -14.10 19.91
CA LYS A 298 4.72 -13.52 18.94
C LYS A 298 3.93 -12.79 17.86
N SER A 299 4.16 -11.49 17.70
CA SER A 299 3.63 -10.76 16.55
C SER A 299 4.25 -11.27 15.25
N CYS A 300 3.45 -11.24 14.18
CA CYS A 300 3.82 -11.71 12.85
C CYS A 300 5.00 -10.91 12.29
N ASP A 301 6.19 -11.49 12.18
CA ASP A 301 7.40 -10.92 11.56
C ASP A 301 7.80 -9.48 12.02
N TYR A 302 7.11 -8.89 12.99
CA TYR A 302 7.44 -7.62 13.63
C TYR A 302 8.30 -7.91 14.85
N ALA A 303 9.60 -8.14 14.62
CA ALA A 303 10.57 -8.39 15.69
C ALA A 303 10.60 -7.28 16.77
N ASP A 304 10.11 -6.09 16.44
CA ASP A 304 10.04 -4.98 17.39
C ASP A 304 8.90 -5.16 18.38
N VAL A 305 7.74 -5.74 18.01
CA VAL A 305 6.61 -5.92 18.94
C VAL A 305 6.97 -7.01 19.96
N LEU A 306 7.03 -6.64 21.24
CA LEU A 306 7.29 -7.58 22.33
C LEU A 306 6.13 -8.53 22.54
N GLU A 307 6.49 -9.77 22.90
CA GLU A 307 5.51 -10.82 23.12
C GLU A 307 4.52 -10.50 24.25
N GLN A 308 4.96 -9.80 25.29
CA GLN A 308 4.11 -9.36 26.40
C GLN A 308 3.08 -8.28 26.01
N ASP A 309 3.27 -7.63 24.86
CA ASP A 309 2.41 -6.56 24.40
C ASP A 309 1.32 -7.03 23.44
N PHE A 310 1.22 -8.34 23.27
CA PHE A 310 0.49 -8.96 22.19
C PHE A 310 -0.57 -9.92 22.72
N ILE A 311 -1.71 -9.95 22.05
CA ILE A 311 -2.75 -10.95 22.29
C ILE A 311 -2.90 -11.89 21.12
N GLU A 312 -3.45 -13.07 21.39
CA GLU A 312 -3.86 -14.01 20.36
C GLU A 312 -5.39 -14.15 20.35
N HIS A 313 -5.95 -14.35 19.16
CA HIS A 313 -7.35 -14.68 18.93
C HIS A 313 -7.51 -15.57 17.69
N ARG A 314 -8.68 -16.20 17.57
CA ARG A 314 -9.02 -17.08 16.43
C ARG A 314 -10.10 -16.54 15.48
N LEU A 315 -10.53 -15.29 15.66
CA LEU A 315 -11.42 -14.62 14.71
C LEU A 315 -10.76 -14.39 13.36
N ASP A 316 -11.52 -14.62 12.29
CA ASP A 316 -11.03 -14.51 10.91
C ASP A 316 -10.66 -13.08 10.52
N THR A 317 -9.49 -12.97 9.90
CA THR A 317 -8.94 -11.73 9.35
C THR A 317 -8.29 -12.04 8.00
N GLN A 318 -7.93 -11.00 7.23
CA GLN A 318 -7.20 -11.14 5.97
C GLN A 318 -6.24 -9.96 5.82
N GLY A 319 -5.37 -9.98 4.81
CA GLY A 319 -4.72 -8.74 4.37
C GLY A 319 -5.76 -7.62 4.22
N GLY A 320 -5.47 -6.41 4.71
CA GLY A 320 -6.44 -5.31 4.78
C GLY A 320 -7.16 -5.17 6.13
N SER A 321 -7.20 -6.23 6.95
CA SER A 321 -7.67 -6.17 8.34
C SER A 321 -6.69 -5.46 9.28
N SER A 322 -5.45 -5.24 8.84
CA SER A 322 -4.47 -4.44 9.56
C SER A 322 -5.06 -3.11 10.02
N GLY A 323 -5.02 -2.88 11.32
CA GLY A 323 -5.48 -1.68 11.98
C GLY A 323 -6.90 -1.79 12.55
N SER A 324 -7.60 -2.89 12.29
CA SER A 324 -8.94 -3.12 12.81
C SER A 324 -8.97 -3.12 14.34
N PRO A 325 -10.02 -2.54 14.95
CA PRO A 325 -10.19 -2.60 16.39
C PRO A 325 -10.64 -4.01 16.80
N ILE A 326 -10.01 -4.55 17.84
CA ILE A 326 -10.48 -5.73 18.55
C ILE A 326 -11.29 -5.21 19.74
N ILE A 327 -12.60 -5.42 19.68
CA ILE A 327 -13.57 -4.81 20.60
C ILE A 327 -14.13 -5.88 21.52
N SER A 328 -14.19 -5.58 22.81
CA SER A 328 -14.86 -6.46 23.77
C SER A 328 -16.38 -6.46 23.56
N THR A 329 -16.97 -7.64 23.63
CA THR A 329 -18.42 -7.81 23.58
C THR A 329 -19.12 -7.31 24.84
N ALA A 330 -18.42 -7.26 25.98
CA ALA A 330 -19.03 -6.94 27.28
C ALA A 330 -19.37 -5.45 27.44
N ASP A 331 -18.55 -4.57 26.87
CA ASP A 331 -18.60 -3.12 27.11
C ASP A 331 -18.38 -2.27 25.85
N ASN A 332 -18.19 -2.88 24.67
CA ASN A 332 -17.88 -2.19 23.41
C ASN A 332 -16.64 -1.28 23.45
N LEU A 333 -15.70 -1.56 24.35
CA LEU A 333 -14.42 -0.87 24.40
C LEU A 333 -13.36 -1.62 23.59
N VAL A 334 -12.47 -0.87 22.95
CA VAL A 334 -11.34 -1.44 22.20
C VAL A 334 -10.31 -1.94 23.20
N VAL A 335 -9.90 -3.20 23.05
CA VAL A 335 -8.93 -3.87 23.93
C VAL A 335 -7.60 -4.17 23.25
N ALA A 336 -7.58 -4.24 21.91
CA ALA A 336 -6.38 -4.42 21.12
C ALA A 336 -6.58 -3.89 19.69
N ILE A 337 -5.48 -3.72 18.95
CA ILE A 337 -5.49 -3.41 17.51
C ILE A 337 -4.93 -4.60 16.74
N HIS A 338 -5.73 -5.14 15.80
CA HIS A 338 -5.29 -6.26 14.98
C HIS A 338 -4.17 -5.82 14.05
N ASN A 339 -3.08 -6.59 14.00
CA ASN A 339 -1.94 -6.29 13.14
C ASN A 339 -1.26 -7.54 12.56
N CYS A 340 -1.70 -8.72 12.96
CA CYS A 340 -1.00 -9.97 12.67
C CYS A 340 -2.01 -11.09 12.44
N GLY A 341 -1.82 -11.76 11.32
CA GLY A 341 -2.64 -12.86 10.90
C GLY A 341 -1.83 -14.15 10.69
N SER A 342 -2.43 -15.28 11.02
CA SER A 342 -1.83 -16.61 10.94
C SER A 342 -1.50 -16.99 9.50
N ILE A 343 -0.28 -17.47 9.24
CA ILE A 343 0.13 -17.90 7.88
C ILE A 343 -0.26 -19.35 7.56
N ASP A 344 -0.61 -20.12 8.58
CA ASP A 344 -0.89 -21.56 8.51
C ASP A 344 -2.38 -21.91 8.68
N GLY A 345 -3.24 -20.89 8.68
CA GLY A 345 -4.68 -21.05 8.94
C GLY A 345 -5.03 -21.36 10.39
N CYS A 346 -4.21 -20.87 11.33
CA CYS A 346 -4.33 -21.03 12.77
C CYS A 346 -4.17 -22.48 13.26
N LYS A 347 -3.40 -23.29 12.53
CA LYS A 347 -3.12 -24.69 12.89
C LYS A 347 -2.13 -24.79 14.04
N SER A 348 -1.08 -23.99 14.00
CA SER A 348 -0.03 -23.85 14.99
C SER A 348 0.16 -22.40 15.43
N ASP A 349 0.00 -21.43 14.52
CA ASP A 349 -0.01 -20.00 14.85
C ASP A 349 -1.44 -19.52 15.19
N SER A 350 -1.56 -18.23 15.50
CA SER A 350 -2.84 -17.58 15.75
C SER A 350 -2.87 -16.20 15.10
N ASN A 351 -4.07 -15.68 14.84
CA ASN A 351 -4.22 -14.24 14.63
C ASN A 351 -3.94 -13.50 15.93
N GLY A 352 -3.62 -12.21 15.85
CA GLY A 352 -3.34 -11.42 17.03
C GLY A 352 -3.25 -9.93 16.78
N GLY A 353 -2.99 -9.22 17.88
CA GLY A 353 -2.99 -7.77 17.90
C GLY A 353 -2.23 -7.19 19.07
N VAL A 354 -1.87 -5.91 18.96
CA VAL A 354 -1.18 -5.18 20.02
C VAL A 354 -2.19 -4.70 21.05
N ARG A 355 -1.89 -4.94 22.32
CA ARG A 355 -2.75 -4.57 23.45
C ARG A 355 -2.90 -3.05 23.59
N ILE A 356 -4.12 -2.59 23.87
CA ILE A 356 -4.40 -1.16 23.91
C ILE A 356 -3.82 -0.46 25.15
N ASP A 357 -3.69 -1.17 26.28
CA ASP A 357 -3.09 -0.64 27.51
C ASP A 357 -1.61 -0.27 27.30
N ASN A 358 -0.90 -1.01 26.44
CA ASN A 358 0.47 -0.66 26.07
C ASN A 358 0.56 0.56 25.16
N ILE A 359 -0.37 0.69 24.21
CA ILE A 359 -0.48 1.90 23.39
C ILE A 359 -0.80 3.11 24.28
N LEU A 360 -1.71 2.96 25.24
CA LEU A 360 -2.02 4.01 26.22
C LEU A 360 -0.81 4.39 27.07
N ASN A 361 -0.05 3.41 27.56
CA ASN A 361 1.17 3.66 28.32
C ASN A 361 2.22 4.38 27.47
N PHE A 362 2.38 4.00 26.20
CA PHE A 362 3.24 4.71 25.27
C PHE A 362 2.80 6.17 25.07
N LEU A 363 1.51 6.41 24.77
CA LEU A 363 0.97 7.77 24.57
C LEU A 363 1.22 8.65 25.79
N LYS A 364 0.96 8.13 27.00
CA LYS A 364 1.22 8.82 28.27
C LYS A 364 2.71 9.10 28.45
N ALA A 365 3.58 8.10 28.22
CA ALA A 365 5.02 8.25 28.37
C ALA A 365 5.62 9.26 27.38
N GLN A 366 5.02 9.41 26.20
CA GLN A 366 5.41 10.39 25.18
C GLN A 366 4.70 11.76 25.34
N ASN A 367 3.88 11.94 26.38
CA ASN A 367 3.06 13.14 26.58
C ASN A 367 2.19 13.50 25.36
N ILE A 368 1.71 12.49 24.63
CA ILE A 368 0.79 12.69 23.51
C ILE A 368 -0.60 12.92 24.09
N THR A 369 -1.23 14.03 23.70
CA THR A 369 -2.61 14.32 24.07
C THR A 369 -3.54 13.24 23.52
N ILE A 370 -4.20 12.52 24.43
CA ILE A 370 -5.23 11.55 24.07
C ILE A 370 -6.49 12.34 23.68
N PRO A 371 -7.15 12.02 22.54
CA PRO A 371 -8.33 12.75 22.10
C PRO A 371 -9.43 12.77 23.15
N LYS A 372 -10.25 13.82 23.16
CA LYS A 372 -11.40 13.89 24.05
C LYS A 372 -12.33 12.69 23.84
N ASP A 373 -12.90 12.17 24.93
CA ASP A 373 -13.82 11.04 24.95
C ASP A 373 -13.22 9.73 24.40
N ALA A 374 -11.89 9.65 24.22
CA ALA A 374 -11.22 8.45 23.71
C ALA A 374 -11.04 7.34 24.75
N ILE A 375 -11.26 7.60 26.04
CA ILE A 375 -11.09 6.64 27.12
C ILE A 375 -12.45 6.23 27.67
N GLY A 376 -12.72 4.92 27.69
CA GLY A 376 -13.94 4.37 28.27
C GLY A 376 -13.76 3.97 29.73
N GLY A 377 -14.85 3.96 30.48
CA GLY A 377 -14.89 3.40 31.84
C GLY A 377 -14.56 4.35 32.99
N GLU A 378 -14.39 5.66 32.77
CA GLU A 378 -14.32 6.65 33.85
C GLU A 378 -15.71 7.22 34.18
N GLU A 379 -16.47 6.47 34.97
CA GLU A 379 -17.15 6.93 36.20
C GLU A 379 -17.95 5.77 36.83
N THR A 380 -17.41 5.19 37.89
CA THR A 380 -18.21 4.89 39.09
C THR A 380 -17.35 5.32 40.28
N PRO A 381 -17.88 6.11 41.24
CA PRO A 381 -17.11 6.51 42.40
C PRO A 381 -16.66 5.25 43.13
N GLN A 382 -15.37 5.22 43.46
CA GLN A 382 -14.76 4.27 44.38
C GLN A 382 -15.74 3.98 45.54
N PRO A 383 -15.99 2.71 45.91
CA PRO A 383 -16.90 2.40 47.01
C PRO A 383 -16.43 3.11 48.28
N THR A 384 -17.36 3.85 48.86
CA THR A 384 -17.26 4.65 50.07
C THR A 384 -16.62 3.84 51.19
N THR A 385 -15.35 4.09 51.51
CA THR A 385 -14.78 3.68 52.80
C THR A 385 -15.18 4.73 53.84
N SER A 386 -16.20 4.39 54.64
CA SER A 386 -16.54 5.11 55.89
C SER A 386 -15.64 4.61 57.05
N PRO A 387 -15.50 5.35 58.17
CA PRO A 387 -14.19 5.75 58.70
C PRO A 387 -13.85 5.25 60.11
N ALA A 388 -12.54 5.16 60.43
CA ALA A 388 -11.90 5.26 61.76
C ALA A 388 -10.40 4.92 61.61
N THR A 389 -9.37 5.47 62.29
CA THR A 389 -9.18 6.57 63.25
C THR A 389 -7.66 6.86 63.34
N ALA A 390 -7.33 8.14 63.52
CA ALA A 390 -6.09 8.86 63.87
C ALA A 390 -4.79 8.14 64.40
N THR A 391 -3.67 8.42 63.68
CA THR A 391 -2.30 8.96 64.05
C THR A 391 -1.45 8.37 65.22
N PRO A 392 -0.10 8.66 65.37
CA PRO A 392 0.76 9.69 64.73
C PRO A 392 2.23 9.33 64.28
N SER A 393 2.73 10.14 63.32
CA SER A 393 4.02 10.88 63.20
C SER A 393 5.39 10.26 63.61
N THR A 394 6.39 10.27 62.70
CA THR A 394 7.53 11.24 62.67
C THR A 394 8.53 11.01 61.52
N ALA A 395 9.14 12.12 61.07
CA ALA A 395 10.15 12.33 60.02
C ALA A 395 11.61 12.06 60.54
N PRO A 396 12.76 12.33 59.85
CA PRO A 396 12.98 13.17 58.66
C PRO A 396 14.00 12.69 57.58
N THR A 397 14.05 13.47 56.50
CA THR A 397 15.00 13.57 55.37
C THR A 397 16.48 13.71 55.80
N PRO A 398 17.43 13.42 54.89
CA PRO A 398 18.39 14.47 54.53
C PRO A 398 18.76 14.57 53.03
N THR A 399 19.41 15.69 52.76
CA THR A 399 19.63 16.46 51.52
C THR A 399 20.78 15.98 50.62
N ALA A 400 20.73 16.48 49.37
CA ALA A 400 21.57 16.34 48.17
C ALA A 400 23.10 16.61 48.24
N THR A 401 23.77 16.25 47.12
CA THR A 401 24.90 16.92 46.37
C THR A 401 26.16 16.03 46.19
N PRO A 402 27.04 16.14 45.15
CA PRO A 402 26.97 16.71 43.78
C PRO A 402 27.33 15.71 42.62
N SER A 403 27.14 16.18 41.37
CA SER A 403 27.61 15.58 40.10
C SER A 403 29.14 15.57 39.92
N PRO A 404 29.69 14.66 39.09
CA PRO A 404 30.95 14.86 38.39
C PRO A 404 30.74 15.29 36.92
N THR A 405 31.50 16.31 36.55
CA THR A 405 31.78 16.83 35.20
C THR A 405 32.40 15.76 34.31
N SER A 406 31.99 15.67 33.03
CA SER A 406 32.78 15.02 31.99
C SER A 406 32.76 15.84 30.71
N GLU A 407 33.97 16.05 30.18
CA GLU A 407 34.34 16.95 29.10
C GLU A 407 33.77 16.55 27.73
N ILE A 408 33.47 17.56 26.92
CA ILE A 408 33.08 17.48 25.51
C ILE A 408 34.36 17.59 24.65
N PRO A 409 34.67 16.64 23.75
CA PRO A 409 35.63 16.86 22.69
C PRO A 409 34.95 17.60 21.53
N THR A 410 35.50 18.77 21.21
CA THR A 410 35.21 19.60 20.04
C THR A 410 35.66 18.87 18.77
N THR A 411 34.77 18.69 17.80
CA THR A 411 35.13 18.27 16.43
C THR A 411 34.83 19.41 15.48
N GLU A 412 35.84 19.79 14.70
CA GLU A 412 35.86 20.90 13.74
C GLU A 412 34.85 20.75 12.60
N GLU A 413 34.27 21.89 12.24
CA GLU A 413 33.39 22.14 11.11
C GLU A 413 34.22 22.36 9.82
N PRO A 414 33.96 21.66 8.70
CA PRO A 414 34.61 21.96 7.44
C PRO A 414 33.91 23.12 6.69
N LYS A 415 34.75 24.06 6.26
CA LYS A 415 34.45 25.32 5.57
C LYS A 415 33.59 25.16 4.31
N SER A 416 32.59 26.03 4.24
CA SER A 416 31.83 26.39 3.04
C SER A 416 32.75 26.84 1.90
N THR A 417 32.61 26.22 0.73
CA THR A 417 33.33 26.59 -0.50
C THR A 417 32.33 27.18 -1.50
N THR A 418 32.54 28.43 -1.86
CA THR A 418 31.73 29.22 -2.79
C THR A 418 31.92 28.73 -4.22
N LEU A 419 30.84 28.34 -4.92
CA LEU A 419 30.88 28.01 -6.35
C LEU A 419 30.45 29.22 -7.20
N VAL A 420 31.30 29.58 -8.15
CA VAL A 420 31.09 30.62 -9.17
C VAL A 420 30.25 30.03 -10.32
N PRO A 421 29.23 30.72 -10.87
CA PRO A 421 28.43 30.18 -11.96
C PRO A 421 29.12 30.37 -13.33
N VAL A 422 29.14 29.29 -14.12
CA VAL A 422 29.53 29.29 -15.54
C VAL A 422 28.25 29.47 -16.38
N PRO A 423 28.21 30.36 -17.39
CA PRO A 423 27.03 30.54 -18.22
C PRO A 423 26.96 29.46 -19.32
N SER A 424 25.93 28.61 -19.27
CA SER A 424 25.66 27.59 -20.29
C SER A 424 24.63 28.11 -21.30
N THR A 425 25.08 28.34 -22.54
CA THR A 425 24.21 28.49 -23.71
C THR A 425 24.06 27.15 -24.42
N ILE A 426 22.89 26.50 -24.29
CA ILE A 426 22.50 25.38 -25.15
C ILE A 426 21.03 25.57 -25.54
N SER A 427 20.77 25.69 -26.85
CA SER A 427 19.43 25.76 -27.44
C SER A 427 18.62 24.48 -27.18
N PRO A 428 17.27 24.56 -27.05
CA PRO A 428 16.46 23.39 -26.78
C PRO A 428 16.36 22.48 -28.01
N THR A 429 16.69 21.21 -27.80
CA THR A 429 16.39 20.09 -28.71
C THR A 429 14.96 19.62 -28.45
N PRO A 430 14.17 19.22 -29.46
CA PRO A 430 12.76 18.85 -29.29
C PRO A 430 12.57 17.64 -28.35
N SER A 431 11.49 17.72 -27.56
CA SER A 431 11.04 16.73 -26.58
C SER A 431 10.73 15.36 -27.22
N PRO A 432 11.13 14.21 -26.62
CA PRO A 432 10.93 12.91 -27.24
C PRO A 432 9.48 12.44 -27.13
N THR A 433 8.91 12.07 -28.28
CA THR A 433 7.64 11.36 -28.41
C THR A 433 7.65 10.07 -27.58
N GLN A 434 6.68 9.91 -26.68
CA GLN A 434 6.48 8.72 -25.85
C GLN A 434 6.26 7.49 -26.75
N LEU A 435 7.12 6.48 -26.60
CA LEU A 435 7.05 5.24 -27.37
C LEU A 435 6.07 4.27 -26.69
N PRO A 436 5.25 3.50 -27.45
CA PRO A 436 4.28 2.58 -26.87
C PRO A 436 4.99 1.45 -26.12
N VAL A 437 4.61 1.27 -24.85
CA VAL A 437 5.03 0.11 -24.05
C VAL A 437 4.21 -1.10 -24.51
N VAL A 438 4.86 -2.26 -24.60
CA VAL A 438 4.28 -3.49 -25.09
C VAL A 438 4.60 -4.65 -24.17
N GLN A 439 3.82 -5.71 -24.29
CA GLN A 439 4.17 -7.06 -23.83
C GLN A 439 4.57 -7.91 -25.03
N ILE A 440 5.53 -8.82 -24.83
CA ILE A 440 5.93 -9.80 -25.84
C ILE A 440 5.46 -11.17 -25.35
N ARG A 441 4.42 -11.70 -25.97
CA ARG A 441 3.76 -12.95 -25.57
C ARG A 441 4.15 -14.08 -26.52
N THR A 442 4.63 -15.19 -25.97
CA THR A 442 4.89 -16.41 -26.73
C THR A 442 3.59 -17.03 -27.24
N LYS A 443 3.64 -17.82 -28.32
CA LYS A 443 2.47 -18.57 -28.82
C LYS A 443 1.78 -19.45 -27.76
N GLN A 444 2.53 -19.94 -26.77
CA GLN A 444 2.02 -20.76 -25.67
C GLN A 444 1.41 -19.95 -24.52
N GLY A 445 1.32 -18.64 -24.68
CA GLY A 445 0.67 -17.75 -23.73
C GLY A 445 1.53 -17.34 -22.53
N LYS A 446 2.83 -17.63 -22.54
CA LYS A 446 3.83 -17.08 -21.60
C LYS A 446 4.30 -15.70 -22.05
N TYR A 447 4.85 -14.94 -21.14
CA TYR A 447 5.32 -13.57 -21.34
C TYR A 447 6.83 -13.52 -21.26
N LEU A 448 7.47 -12.79 -22.16
CA LEU A 448 8.87 -12.45 -22.01
C LEU A 448 9.02 -11.59 -20.74
N SER A 449 9.96 -11.95 -19.88
CA SER A 449 10.17 -11.32 -18.58
C SER A 449 11.67 -11.14 -18.32
N GLU A 450 12.09 -9.93 -17.95
CA GLU A 450 13.47 -9.61 -17.59
C GLU A 450 13.77 -9.91 -16.12
N TRP A 451 14.88 -10.59 -15.85
CA TRP A 451 15.37 -10.78 -14.50
C TRP A 451 16.89 -10.83 -14.46
N ASN A 452 17.51 -9.91 -13.71
CA ASN A 452 18.95 -9.86 -13.49
C ASN A 452 19.75 -9.91 -14.80
N THR A 453 19.34 -9.12 -15.80
CA THR A 453 19.84 -9.09 -17.18
C THR A 453 19.48 -10.28 -18.06
N GLY A 454 18.94 -11.36 -17.49
CA GLY A 454 18.40 -12.49 -18.26
C GLY A 454 16.99 -12.21 -18.77
N LEU A 455 16.58 -12.93 -19.81
CA LEU A 455 15.21 -12.92 -20.33
C LEU A 455 14.62 -14.33 -20.19
N TYR A 456 13.36 -14.42 -19.79
CA TYR A 456 12.68 -15.67 -19.47
C TYR A 456 11.26 -15.66 -20.02
N ALA A 457 10.73 -16.83 -20.35
CA ALA A 457 9.32 -16.99 -20.70
C ALA A 457 8.53 -17.48 -19.50
N ASP A 458 7.74 -16.60 -18.93
CA ASP A 458 7.12 -16.84 -17.63
C ASP A 458 5.60 -16.63 -17.64
N VAL A 459 4.95 -17.05 -16.55
CA VAL A 459 3.56 -16.67 -16.29
C VAL A 459 3.50 -15.16 -16.04
N TRP A 460 2.42 -14.55 -16.50
CA TRP A 460 2.14 -13.14 -16.21
C TRP A 460 2.06 -12.91 -14.71
N ARG A 461 2.92 -12.03 -14.18
CA ARG A 461 2.88 -11.60 -12.77
C ARG A 461 2.48 -10.15 -12.60
N GLY A 462 2.35 -9.38 -13.68
CA GLY A 462 1.90 -8.00 -13.61
C GLY A 462 2.94 -7.11 -12.98
N ASN A 463 4.18 -7.18 -13.46
CA ASN A 463 5.25 -6.31 -13.00
C ASN A 463 6.11 -5.80 -14.17
N LEU A 464 7.00 -4.84 -13.90
CA LEU A 464 7.79 -4.15 -14.93
C LEU A 464 8.72 -5.05 -15.74
N ASN A 465 9.06 -6.24 -15.22
CA ASN A 465 9.95 -7.18 -15.90
C ASN A 465 9.34 -7.65 -17.24
N GLU A 466 8.02 -7.62 -17.35
CA GLU A 466 7.26 -8.17 -18.48
C GLU A 466 6.90 -7.10 -19.52
N LEU A 467 7.43 -5.88 -19.35
CA LEU A 467 7.12 -4.71 -20.16
C LEU A 467 8.33 -4.23 -20.96
N PHE A 468 8.12 -3.92 -22.23
CA PHE A 468 9.17 -3.49 -23.16
C PHE A 468 8.77 -2.24 -23.95
N GLU A 469 9.73 -1.38 -24.26
CA GLU A 469 9.58 -0.30 -25.23
C GLU A 469 10.20 -0.77 -26.56
N ILE A 470 9.44 -0.72 -27.66
CA ILE A 470 9.96 -1.04 -29.00
C ILE A 470 10.06 0.24 -29.82
N ALA A 471 11.28 0.63 -30.16
CA ALA A 471 11.52 1.86 -30.90
C ALA A 471 12.86 1.87 -31.64
N GLU A 472 12.86 2.43 -32.84
CA GLU A 472 14.09 2.65 -33.62
C GLU A 472 14.95 1.37 -33.76
N GLY A 473 14.31 0.21 -33.83
CA GLY A 473 14.98 -1.09 -33.91
C GLY A 473 15.59 -1.60 -32.61
N HIS A 474 15.27 -1.02 -31.46
CA HIS A 474 15.63 -1.53 -30.13
C HIS A 474 14.40 -2.10 -29.43
N ILE A 475 14.64 -3.07 -28.55
CA ILE A 475 13.66 -3.58 -27.60
C ILE A 475 14.27 -3.32 -26.22
N LYS A 476 13.69 -2.41 -25.46
CA LYS A 476 14.20 -1.95 -24.17
C LYS A 476 13.32 -2.48 -23.04
N SER A 477 13.92 -3.13 -22.06
CA SER A 477 13.23 -3.53 -20.84
C SER A 477 12.83 -2.29 -20.05
N VAL A 478 11.55 -2.19 -19.68
CA VAL A 478 11.06 -1.11 -18.82
C VAL A 478 11.62 -1.25 -17.40
N LYS A 479 11.86 -2.48 -16.94
CA LYS A 479 12.35 -2.76 -15.59
C LYS A 479 13.71 -2.14 -15.30
N ASN A 480 14.70 -2.41 -16.15
CA ASN A 480 16.08 -2.05 -15.90
C ASN A 480 16.60 -0.96 -16.87
N GLY A 481 15.78 -0.55 -17.85
CA GLY A 481 16.10 0.50 -18.80
C GLY A 481 17.11 0.10 -19.88
N GLU A 482 17.49 -1.17 -19.95
CA GLU A 482 18.50 -1.71 -20.86
C GLU A 482 17.86 -2.39 -22.08
N CYS A 483 18.64 -2.51 -23.16
CA CYS A 483 18.18 -3.05 -24.43
C CYS A 483 18.54 -4.53 -24.56
N LEU A 484 17.66 -5.32 -25.18
CA LEU A 484 17.98 -6.69 -25.57
C LEU A 484 19.22 -6.68 -26.46
N ASP A 485 20.21 -7.47 -26.10
CA ASP A 485 21.51 -7.56 -26.76
C ASP A 485 21.82 -9.02 -27.08
N ALA A 486 22.04 -9.30 -28.36
CA ALA A 486 22.45 -10.59 -28.88
C ALA A 486 23.95 -10.58 -29.22
N TYR A 487 24.79 -10.96 -28.26
CA TYR A 487 26.24 -10.98 -28.42
C TYR A 487 26.77 -12.39 -28.67
N LYS A 488 27.94 -12.49 -29.31
CA LYS A 488 28.65 -13.76 -29.48
C LYS A 488 29.77 -13.90 -28.46
N ASP A 489 29.89 -15.07 -27.85
CA ASP A 489 31.04 -15.39 -26.99
C ASP A 489 32.32 -15.60 -27.81
N ARG A 490 33.44 -15.84 -27.12
CA ARG A 490 34.75 -16.10 -27.75
C ARG A 490 34.78 -17.33 -28.69
N TYR A 491 33.77 -18.19 -28.62
CA TYR A 491 33.62 -19.37 -29.46
C TYR A 491 32.61 -19.16 -30.60
N GLY A 492 32.07 -17.94 -30.75
CA GLY A 492 31.12 -17.58 -31.78
C GLY A 492 29.68 -17.97 -31.48
N ARG A 493 29.36 -18.46 -30.27
CA ARG A 493 27.99 -18.83 -29.88
C ARG A 493 27.22 -17.59 -29.46
N ALA A 494 25.99 -17.45 -29.95
CA ALA A 494 25.13 -16.31 -29.65
C ALA A 494 24.46 -16.49 -28.27
N HIS A 495 24.36 -15.39 -27.52
CA HIS A 495 23.75 -15.31 -26.20
C HIS A 495 22.79 -14.12 -26.16
N LEU A 496 21.77 -14.20 -25.31
CA LEU A 496 20.79 -13.14 -25.09
C LEU A 496 20.86 -12.64 -23.64
N HIS A 497 20.89 -11.33 -23.48
CA HIS A 497 20.71 -10.63 -22.21
C HIS A 497 20.19 -9.20 -22.47
N THR A 498 19.96 -8.42 -21.42
CA THR A 498 19.87 -6.96 -21.52
C THR A 498 21.23 -6.31 -21.28
N TYR A 499 21.47 -5.18 -21.93
CA TYR A 499 22.70 -4.39 -21.81
C TYR A 499 22.42 -2.89 -22.06
N PRO A 500 23.20 -1.94 -21.53
CA PRO A 500 22.97 -0.51 -21.73
C PRO A 500 22.71 -0.15 -23.19
N CYS A 501 21.60 0.56 -23.44
CA CYS A 501 21.14 0.91 -24.77
C CYS A 501 22.15 1.81 -25.50
N SER A 502 22.49 1.46 -26.73
CA SER A 502 23.40 2.26 -27.57
C SER A 502 23.07 2.09 -29.04
N ALA A 503 22.70 3.18 -29.71
CA ALA A 503 22.44 3.18 -31.16
C ALA A 503 23.65 2.72 -32.03
N LYS A 504 24.86 2.78 -31.45
CA LYS A 504 26.10 2.30 -32.07
C LYS A 504 26.31 0.80 -31.90
N ASN A 505 25.65 0.17 -30.94
CA ASN A 505 25.78 -1.26 -30.68
C ASN A 505 24.95 -2.05 -31.70
N LYS A 506 25.64 -2.81 -32.56
CA LYS A 506 24.99 -3.61 -33.61
C LYS A 506 24.25 -4.83 -33.05
N ASN A 507 24.59 -5.29 -31.85
CA ASN A 507 23.96 -6.45 -31.20
C ASN A 507 22.59 -6.14 -30.60
N GLN A 508 22.17 -4.87 -30.58
CA GLN A 508 20.89 -4.43 -30.01
C GLN A 508 19.85 -4.10 -31.08
N ARG A 509 20.09 -4.53 -32.32
CA ARG A 509 19.22 -4.23 -33.46
C ARG A 509 18.25 -5.37 -33.66
N TRP A 510 16.96 -5.07 -33.58
CA TRP A 510 15.86 -6.01 -33.70
C TRP A 510 14.83 -5.51 -34.71
N ILE A 511 14.21 -6.46 -35.40
CA ILE A 511 13.13 -6.25 -36.36
C ILE A 511 11.96 -7.08 -35.85
N VAL A 512 10.88 -6.40 -35.48
CA VAL A 512 9.65 -7.04 -35.02
C VAL A 512 8.61 -6.97 -36.13
N ALA A 513 8.36 -8.09 -36.78
CA ALA A 513 7.46 -8.19 -37.93
C ALA A 513 6.98 -9.64 -38.11
N ASP A 514 5.78 -9.81 -38.65
CA ASP A 514 5.19 -11.12 -39.00
C ASP A 514 5.15 -12.12 -37.82
N GLY A 515 4.90 -11.62 -36.61
CA GLY A 515 4.90 -12.43 -35.39
C GLY A 515 6.29 -12.94 -34.97
N LYS A 516 7.38 -12.37 -35.49
CA LYS A 516 8.75 -12.75 -35.16
C LYS A 516 9.56 -11.56 -34.66
N VAL A 517 10.55 -11.85 -33.81
CA VAL A 517 11.57 -10.90 -33.36
C VAL A 517 12.92 -11.35 -33.94
N ARG A 518 13.27 -10.77 -35.10
CA ARG A 518 14.49 -11.10 -35.86
C ARG A 518 15.61 -10.14 -35.49
N HIS A 519 16.85 -10.62 -35.44
CA HIS A 519 17.99 -9.73 -35.23
C HIS A 519 18.32 -8.97 -36.54
N GLY A 520 18.52 -7.67 -36.44
CA GLY A 520 18.70 -6.75 -37.57
C GLY A 520 20.14 -6.64 -38.11
N ALA A 521 21.14 -7.19 -37.40
CA ALA A 521 22.55 -7.15 -37.84
C ALA A 521 23.24 -8.52 -37.95
N HIS A 522 22.69 -9.56 -37.33
CA HIS A 522 23.23 -10.92 -37.37
C HIS A 522 22.34 -11.72 -38.29
N ALA A 523 22.93 -12.29 -39.35
CA ALA A 523 22.17 -13.05 -40.33
C ALA A 523 21.53 -14.29 -39.70
N ASN A 524 20.27 -14.54 -40.05
CA ASN A 524 19.48 -15.71 -39.64
C ASN A 524 19.38 -15.95 -38.13
N LEU A 525 19.29 -14.89 -37.31
CA LEU A 525 19.17 -15.00 -35.85
C LEU A 525 17.82 -14.44 -35.36
N CYS A 526 17.09 -15.21 -34.56
CA CYS A 526 15.77 -14.89 -34.03
C CYS A 526 15.73 -15.05 -32.51
N LEU A 527 14.86 -14.29 -31.84
CA LEU A 527 14.45 -14.59 -30.47
C LEU A 527 13.74 -15.96 -30.47
N ASP A 528 14.05 -16.78 -29.49
CA ASP A 528 13.56 -18.14 -29.37
C ASP A 528 13.28 -18.46 -27.90
N VAL A 529 12.16 -19.12 -27.64
CA VAL A 529 11.79 -19.60 -26.30
C VAL A 529 11.49 -21.09 -26.41
N ASP A 530 12.39 -21.91 -25.85
CA ASP A 530 12.16 -23.35 -25.76
C ASP A 530 11.25 -23.67 -24.55
N PRO A 531 10.03 -24.16 -24.75
CA PRO A 531 9.13 -24.51 -23.65
C PRO A 531 9.63 -25.68 -22.79
N THR A 532 10.55 -26.48 -23.34
CA THR A 532 11.14 -27.65 -22.67
C THR A 532 12.35 -27.31 -21.81
N ASP A 533 12.90 -26.09 -21.94
CA ASP A 533 13.97 -25.61 -21.05
C ASP A 533 13.47 -25.56 -19.60
N GLU A 534 14.19 -26.20 -18.67
CA GLU A 534 13.86 -26.22 -17.25
C GLU A 534 13.98 -24.82 -16.62
N ASP A 535 14.93 -24.03 -17.10
CA ASP A 535 15.19 -22.66 -16.62
C ASP A 535 14.25 -21.62 -17.27
N LYS A 536 13.44 -22.05 -18.24
CA LYS A 536 12.50 -21.19 -19.00
C LYS A 536 13.17 -19.96 -19.62
N LYS A 537 14.45 -20.08 -19.95
CA LYS A 537 15.25 -18.96 -20.42
C LYS A 537 14.94 -18.67 -21.88
N ALA A 538 14.73 -17.40 -22.21
CA ALA A 538 14.68 -16.95 -23.59
C ALA A 538 16.11 -16.89 -24.15
N GLN A 539 16.25 -17.24 -25.42
CA GLN A 539 17.53 -17.34 -26.10
C GLN A 539 17.44 -16.75 -27.51
N VAL A 540 18.55 -16.82 -28.24
CA VAL A 540 18.57 -16.56 -29.68
C VAL A 540 18.97 -17.81 -30.43
N TRP A 541 18.28 -18.07 -31.54
CA TRP A 541 18.51 -19.26 -32.36
C TRP A 541 18.38 -18.95 -33.85
N GLU A 542 18.71 -19.93 -34.69
CA GLU A 542 18.50 -19.82 -36.13
C GLU A 542 17.01 -19.60 -36.45
N CYS A 543 16.70 -18.66 -37.35
CA CYS A 543 15.30 -18.38 -37.70
C CYS A 543 14.70 -19.50 -38.56
N PHE A 544 13.52 -20.00 -38.18
CA PHE A 544 12.76 -21.01 -38.94
C PHE A 544 11.33 -20.55 -39.20
N ASP A 545 10.84 -20.71 -40.43
CA ASP A 545 9.50 -20.21 -40.84
C ASP A 545 8.32 -20.91 -40.15
N ALA A 546 8.48 -22.17 -39.76
CA ALA A 546 7.46 -22.95 -39.06
C ALA A 546 7.94 -23.41 -37.67
N ASN A 547 8.39 -22.46 -36.83
CA ASN A 547 8.79 -22.74 -35.45
C ASN A 547 7.96 -21.93 -34.45
N ASP A 548 7.12 -22.64 -33.69
CA ASP A 548 6.23 -22.05 -32.67
C ASP A 548 6.98 -21.38 -31.51
N ASN A 549 8.22 -21.79 -31.25
CA ASN A 549 9.10 -21.20 -30.22
C ASN A 549 9.60 -19.79 -30.62
N GLN A 550 9.44 -19.42 -31.89
CA GLN A 550 9.88 -18.13 -32.46
C GLN A 550 8.69 -17.24 -32.85
N LEU A 551 7.47 -17.63 -32.47
CA LEU A 551 6.25 -16.87 -32.70
C LEU A 551 5.85 -16.10 -31.44
N PHE A 552 5.74 -14.78 -31.61
CA PHE A 552 5.42 -13.82 -30.56
C PHE A 552 4.32 -12.86 -31.00
N ASP A 553 3.38 -12.62 -30.09
CA ASP A 553 2.44 -11.52 -30.17
C ASP A 553 3.03 -10.32 -29.42
N VAL A 554 3.24 -9.22 -30.13
CA VAL A 554 3.53 -7.94 -29.48
C VAL A 554 2.22 -7.26 -29.19
N VAL A 555 1.88 -7.19 -27.92
CA VAL A 555 0.61 -6.64 -27.43
C VAL A 555 0.88 -5.23 -26.92
N PRO A 556 0.41 -4.17 -27.60
CA PRO A 556 0.47 -2.81 -27.07
C PRO A 556 -0.33 -2.72 -25.78
N LEU A 557 0.20 -1.96 -24.81
CA LEU A 557 -0.51 -1.62 -23.59
C LEU A 557 -1.18 -0.26 -23.68
#